data_AF-A0A1E3VX51-F1
#
_entry.id   AF-A0A1E3VX51-F1
#
_cell.length_a   1.000
_cell.length_b   1.000
_cell.length_c   1.000
_cell.angle_alpha   90.00
_cell.angle_beta   90.00
_cell.angle_gamma   90.00
#
_symmetry.space_group_name_H-M   'P 1'
#
loop_
_entity.id
_entity.type
_entity.pdbx_description
1 polymer ?
#
loop_
_entity_poly.entity_id
_entity_poly.type
_entity_poly.pdbx_seq_one_letter_code
_entity_poly.pdbx_strand_id
1 'polypeptide(L)'
;MPRHRLEFPDRHQGEIEDYLSERETCTATEIAVHLPGETIAAQTYIYEGPRLVEADLPLRARAAMILLAEGVAGSSYEYIRNVRDHLAELGVADPAVDALWRAVVALKDGNAHG
;
A
#
# COMPACT_ATOMS: atom_id res chain seq x y z
N MET A 1 -20.16 8.56 -7.53
CA MET A 1 -18.71 8.40 -7.39
C MET A 1 -18.44 7.88 -5.98
N PRO A 2 -17.70 6.79 -5.78
CA PRO A 2 -17.39 6.33 -4.44
C PRO A 2 -16.44 7.34 -3.77
N ARG A 3 -16.62 7.55 -2.46
CA ARG A 3 -15.71 8.38 -1.67
C ARG A 3 -14.52 7.50 -1.27
N HIS A 4 -13.37 7.69 -1.89
CA HIS A 4 -12.11 6.97 -1.59
C HIS A 4 -11.31 7.61 -0.45
N ARG A 5 -11.97 8.48 0.30
CA ARG A 5 -11.45 9.18 1.47
C ARG A 5 -12.36 8.86 2.65
N LEU A 6 -11.74 8.67 3.81
CA LEU A 6 -12.46 8.62 5.07
C LEU A 6 -12.49 10.01 5.69
N GLU A 7 -13.69 10.47 6.02
CA GLU A 7 -13.94 11.70 6.77
C GLU A 7 -14.40 11.32 8.17
N PHE A 8 -13.85 11.98 9.18
CA PHE A 8 -14.17 11.73 10.58
C PHE A 8 -14.61 13.03 11.27
N PRO A 9 -15.54 12.97 12.24
CA PRO A 9 -15.92 14.15 13.01
C PRO A 9 -14.75 14.66 13.86
N ASP A 10 -14.56 15.98 13.88
CA ASP A 10 -13.48 16.68 14.62
C ASP A 10 -13.37 16.25 16.09
N ARG A 11 -14.51 15.92 16.73
CA ARG A 11 -14.57 15.50 18.15
C ARG A 11 -13.78 14.23 18.48
N HIS A 12 -13.48 13.38 17.51
CA HIS A 12 -12.68 12.16 17.69
C HIS A 12 -11.33 12.23 16.98
N GLN A 13 -10.96 13.40 16.44
CA GLN A 13 -9.77 13.52 15.61
C GLN A 13 -8.51 13.09 16.36
N GLY A 14 -8.30 13.59 17.58
CA GLY A 14 -7.13 13.20 18.39
C GLY A 14 -7.07 11.70 18.68
N GLU A 15 -8.18 11.09 19.07
CA GLU A 15 -8.26 9.64 19.37
C GLU A 15 -7.95 8.79 18.12
N ILE A 16 -8.45 9.20 16.96
CA ILE A 16 -8.23 8.52 15.67
C ILE A 16 -6.78 8.70 15.23
N GLU A 17 -6.23 9.91 15.35
CA GLU A 17 -4.85 10.21 14.98
C GLU A 17 -3.86 9.45 15.86
N ASP A 18 -4.10 9.37 17.16
CA ASP A 18 -3.27 8.61 18.11
C ASP A 18 -3.29 7.12 17.75
N TYR A 19 -4.48 6.55 17.55
CA TYR A 19 -4.64 5.14 17.17
C TYR A 19 -3.92 4.81 15.86
N LEU A 20 -4.11 5.64 14.83
CA LEU A 20 -3.49 5.42 13.53
C LEU A 20 -1.97 5.64 13.59
N SER A 21 -1.49 6.61 14.38
CA SER A 21 -0.06 6.83 14.56
C SER A 21 0.63 5.65 15.25
N GLU A 22 -0.03 5.07 16.25
CA GLU A 22 0.44 3.84 16.90
C GLU A 22 0.46 2.67 15.92
N ARG A 23 -0.62 2.48 15.15
CA ARG A 23 -0.74 1.38 14.18
C ARG A 23 0.29 1.46 13.06
N GLU A 24 0.47 2.63 12.47
CA GLU A 24 1.38 2.85 11.33
C GLU A 24 2.83 3.11 11.78
N THR A 25 3.07 3.23 13.10
CA THR A 25 4.38 3.52 13.69
C THR A 25 5.02 4.80 13.11
N CYS A 26 4.19 5.80 12.78
CA CYS A 26 4.60 7.09 12.26
C CYS A 26 3.56 8.17 12.56
N THR A 27 3.96 9.44 12.50
CA THR A 27 3.04 10.57 12.70
C THR A 27 2.36 10.94 11.40
N ALA A 28 1.11 11.42 11.50
CA ALA A 28 0.39 11.95 10.35
C ALA A 28 1.14 13.14 9.72
N THR A 29 1.16 13.18 8.39
CA THR A 29 1.67 14.28 7.58
C THR A 29 0.52 14.82 6.74
N GLU A 30 0.33 16.13 6.78
CA GLU A 30 -0.66 16.79 5.92
C GLU A 30 -0.11 16.92 4.50
N ILE A 31 -0.83 16.34 3.53
CA ILE A 31 -0.51 16.45 2.10
C ILE A 31 -1.68 17.04 1.32
N ALA A 32 -1.37 17.81 0.28
CA ALA A 32 -2.37 18.26 -0.67
C ALA A 32 -2.75 17.09 -1.60
N VAL A 33 -4.03 16.72 -1.61
CA VAL A 33 -4.59 15.71 -2.52
C VAL A 33 -5.44 16.42 -3.57
N HIS A 34 -5.11 16.18 -4.83
CA HIS A 34 -5.85 16.72 -5.97
C HIS A 34 -6.96 15.75 -6.37
N LEU A 35 -8.21 16.20 -6.23
CA LEU A 35 -9.39 15.49 -6.69
C LEU A 35 -9.99 16.20 -7.91
N PRO A 36 -10.88 15.56 -8.68
CA PRO A 36 -11.59 16.24 -9.76
C PRO A 36 -12.38 17.44 -9.23
N GLY A 37 -11.92 18.66 -9.54
CA GLY A 37 -12.60 19.91 -9.19
C GLY A 37 -12.23 20.50 -7.83
N GLU A 38 -11.39 19.85 -7.03
CA GLU A 38 -10.95 20.40 -5.75
C GLU A 38 -9.55 19.93 -5.33
N THR A 39 -8.94 20.66 -4.41
CA THR A 39 -7.72 20.24 -3.72
C THR A 39 -7.98 20.33 -2.22
N ILE A 40 -7.68 19.24 -1.53
CA ILE A 40 -7.95 19.07 -0.10
C ILE A 40 -6.64 18.84 0.64
N ALA A 41 -6.54 19.33 1.87
CA ALA A 41 -5.50 18.93 2.80
C ALA A 41 -5.90 17.62 3.49
N ALA A 42 -5.07 16.58 3.41
CA ALA A 42 -5.35 15.24 3.95
C ALA A 42 -4.23 14.78 4.88
N GLN A 43 -4.61 14.31 6.07
CA GLN A 43 -3.70 13.60 6.96
C GLN A 43 -3.36 12.23 6.37
N THR A 44 -2.08 11.97 6.14
CA THR A 44 -1.56 10.74 5.54
C THR A 44 -0.39 10.21 6.35
N TYR A 45 -0.31 8.89 6.50
CA TYR A 45 0.72 8.21 7.29
C TYR A 45 1.82 7.71 6.35
N ILE A 46 2.91 8.46 6.25
CA ILE A 46 4.04 8.14 5.38
C ILE A 46 5.22 7.76 6.26
N TYR A 47 5.70 6.53 6.11
CA TYR A 47 6.86 6.06 6.85
C TYR A 47 8.16 6.69 6.30
N GLU A 48 8.80 7.54 7.10
CA GLU A 48 10.08 8.19 6.79
C GLU A 48 11.28 7.56 7.54
N GLY A 49 11.08 6.39 8.17
CA GLY A 49 12.14 5.70 8.90
C GLY A 49 13.17 5.00 7.98
N PRO A 50 14.11 4.25 8.56
CA PRO A 50 15.14 3.55 7.82
C PRO A 50 14.55 2.63 6.75
N ARG A 51 15.13 2.69 5.55
CA ARG A 51 14.75 1.81 4.44
C ARG A 51 15.16 0.38 4.78
N LEU A 52 14.17 -0.49 5.02
CA LEU A 52 14.41 -1.91 5.32
C LEU A 52 14.69 -2.76 4.08
N VAL A 53 14.31 -2.26 2.89
CA VAL A 53 14.51 -2.93 1.62
C VAL A 53 15.23 -1.99 0.68
N GLU A 54 16.47 -2.34 0.32
CA GLU A 54 17.34 -1.55 -0.55
C GLU A 54 16.62 -1.11 -1.83
N ALA A 55 16.87 0.13 -2.26
CA ALA A 55 16.15 0.72 -3.39
C ALA A 55 16.45 -0.01 -4.71
N ASP A 56 17.69 -0.49 -4.87
CA ASP A 56 18.19 -1.20 -6.04
C ASP A 56 17.90 -2.71 -6.03
N LEU A 57 17.22 -3.22 -5.00
CA LEU A 57 16.88 -4.63 -4.91
C LEU A 57 16.09 -5.06 -6.17
N PRO A 58 16.58 -6.08 -6.92
CA PRO A 58 15.95 -6.50 -8.17
C PRO A 58 14.49 -6.91 -7.97
N LEU A 59 13.64 -6.64 -8.98
CA LEU A 59 12.22 -6.93 -8.92
C LEU A 59 11.92 -8.41 -8.62
N ARG A 60 12.73 -9.32 -9.18
CA ARG A 60 12.62 -10.77 -8.91
C ARG A 60 12.91 -11.11 -7.44
N ALA A 61 13.85 -10.42 -6.80
CA ALA A 61 14.17 -10.64 -5.39
C ALA A 61 13.03 -10.12 -4.49
N ARG A 62 12.46 -8.94 -4.82
CA ARG A 62 11.25 -8.43 -4.15
C ARG A 62 10.06 -9.40 -4.29
N ALA A 63 9.86 -9.94 -5.50
CA ALA A 63 8.81 -10.93 -5.75
C ALA A 63 9.01 -12.22 -4.94
N ALA A 64 10.25 -12.69 -4.80
CA ALA A 64 10.58 -13.84 -3.95
C ALA A 64 10.27 -13.57 -2.47
N MET A 65 10.61 -12.37 -1.96
CA MET A 65 10.26 -11.97 -0.59
C MET A 65 8.75 -11.99 -0.36
N ILE A 66 7.96 -11.47 -1.32
CA ILE A 66 6.48 -11.46 -1.24
C ILE A 66 5.90 -12.88 -1.16
N LEU A 67 6.44 -13.82 -1.94
CA LEU A 67 5.95 -15.21 -1.94
C LEU A 67 6.25 -15.95 -0.63
N LEU A 68 7.25 -15.52 0.13
CA LEU A 68 7.66 -16.14 1.39
C LEU A 68 7.10 -15.45 2.62
N ALA A 69 6.74 -14.17 2.53
CA ALA A 69 6.35 -13.36 3.67
C ALA A 69 4.90 -13.58 4.10
N GLU A 70 4.72 -13.97 5.36
CA GLU A 70 3.42 -14.14 6.02
C GLU A 70 3.45 -13.44 7.39
N GLY A 71 2.38 -12.73 7.71
CA GLY A 71 2.24 -12.01 8.98
C GLY A 71 0.87 -12.26 9.62
N VAL A 72 0.61 -11.57 10.73
CA VAL A 72 -0.64 -11.71 11.50
C VAL A 72 -1.91 -11.39 10.69
N ALA A 73 -1.78 -10.61 9.60
CA ALA A 73 -2.88 -10.22 8.72
C ALA A 73 -2.96 -11.06 7.42
N GLY A 74 -2.18 -12.15 7.33
CA GLY A 74 -2.13 -13.02 6.15
C GLY A 74 -0.86 -12.86 5.32
N SER A 75 -0.88 -13.40 4.10
CA SER A 75 0.29 -13.44 3.23
C SER A 75 0.53 -12.11 2.50
N SER A 76 1.80 -11.76 2.27
CA SER A 76 2.16 -10.60 1.45
C SER A 76 1.70 -10.77 0.00
N TYR A 77 1.58 -12.02 -0.47
CA TYR A 77 1.00 -12.34 -1.78
C TYR A 77 -0.46 -11.90 -1.90
N GLU A 78 -1.29 -12.21 -0.91
CA GLU A 78 -2.70 -11.78 -0.91
C GLU A 78 -2.83 -10.27 -0.78
N TYR A 79 -1.99 -9.65 0.05
CA TYR A 79 -1.95 -8.20 0.18
C TYR A 79 -1.70 -7.51 -1.16
N ILE A 80 -0.63 -7.86 -1.88
CA ILE A 80 -0.30 -7.20 -3.15
C ILE A 80 -1.35 -7.49 -4.24
N ARG A 81 -1.95 -8.68 -4.25
CA ARG A 81 -3.07 -9.02 -5.15
C ARG A 81 -4.26 -8.11 -4.90
N ASN A 82 -4.67 -7.99 -3.64
CA ASN A 82 -5.82 -7.17 -3.25
C ASN A 82 -5.59 -5.69 -3.55
N VAL A 83 -4.37 -5.16 -3.30
CA VAL A 83 -4.01 -3.78 -3.66
C VAL A 83 -4.16 -3.54 -5.16
N ARG A 84 -3.62 -4.44 -5.99
CA ARG A 84 -3.73 -4.33 -7.45
C ARG A 84 -5.19 -4.37 -7.91
N ASP A 85 -5.95 -5.35 -7.42
CA ASP A 85 -7.35 -5.52 -7.82
C ASP A 85 -8.17 -4.29 -7.41
N HIS A 86 -7.94 -3.73 -6.23
CA HIS A 86 -8.59 -2.51 -5.79
C HIS A 86 -8.23 -1.31 -6.67
N LEU A 87 -6.95 -1.10 -7.01
CA LEU A 87 -6.55 -0.03 -7.93
C LEU A 87 -7.25 -0.14 -9.29
N ALA A 88 -7.40 -1.36 -9.80
CA ALA A 88 -8.12 -1.61 -11.06
C ALA A 88 -9.62 -1.29 -10.94
N GLU A 89 -10.28 -1.63 -9.82
CA GLU A 89 -11.67 -1.23 -9.54
C GLU A 89 -11.85 0.29 -9.51
N LEU A 90 -10.82 1.02 -9.06
CA LEU A 90 -10.79 2.48 -9.06
C LEU A 90 -10.50 3.10 -10.44
N GLY A 91 -10.14 2.28 -11.44
CA GLY A 91 -9.67 2.76 -12.73
C GLY A 91 -8.30 3.42 -12.67
N VAL A 92 -7.50 3.13 -11.62
CA VAL A 92 -6.15 3.67 -11.42
C VAL A 92 -5.13 2.67 -11.94
N ALA A 93 -4.23 3.12 -12.82
CA ALA A 93 -3.10 2.34 -13.29
C ALA A 93 -1.83 2.73 -12.53
N ASP A 94 -1.20 1.75 -11.87
CA ASP A 94 0.11 1.91 -11.23
C ASP A 94 1.12 0.96 -11.89
N PRO A 95 2.02 1.48 -12.75
CA PRO A 95 3.01 0.65 -13.44
C PRO A 95 3.96 -0.11 -12.53
N ALA A 96 4.25 0.42 -11.33
CA ALA A 96 5.16 -0.22 -10.38
C ALA A 96 4.49 -1.42 -9.71
N VAL A 97 3.23 -1.26 -9.26
CA VAL A 97 2.43 -2.36 -8.72
C VAL A 97 2.23 -3.45 -9.77
N ASP A 98 1.89 -3.08 -11.01
CA ASP A 98 1.70 -4.03 -12.10
C ASP A 98 2.97 -4.79 -12.47
N ALA A 99 4.12 -4.11 -12.48
CA ALA A 99 5.41 -4.75 -12.74
C ALA A 99 5.75 -5.77 -11.64
N LEU A 100 5.59 -5.37 -10.37
CA LEU A 100 5.82 -6.25 -9.23
C LEU A 100 4.89 -7.47 -9.25
N TRP A 101 3.60 -7.27 -9.52
CA TRP A 101 2.64 -8.37 -9.63
C TRP A 101 3.00 -9.36 -10.73
N ARG A 102 3.38 -8.87 -11.92
CA ARG A 102 3.85 -9.75 -13.02
C ARG A 102 5.05 -10.58 -12.60
N ALA A 103 6.01 -9.99 -11.88
CA ALA A 103 7.18 -10.71 -11.40
C ALA A 103 6.82 -11.79 -10.36
N VAL A 104 5.86 -11.50 -9.47
CA VAL A 104 5.34 -12.45 -8.46
C VAL A 104 4.64 -13.64 -9.14
N VAL A 105 3.74 -13.39 -10.08
CA VAL A 105 3.00 -14.45 -10.80
C VAL A 105 3.96 -15.32 -11.62
N ALA A 106 4.86 -14.71 -12.40
CA ALA A 106 5.83 -15.46 -13.20
C ALA A 106 6.73 -16.36 -12.34
N LEU A 107 7.14 -15.88 -11.16
CA LEU A 107 7.94 -16.67 -10.23
C LEU A 107 7.12 -17.82 -9.60
N LYS A 108 5.86 -17.55 -9.22
CA LYS A 108 4.96 -18.56 -8.64
C LYS A 108 4.65 -19.69 -9.63
N ASP A 109 4.33 -19.36 -10.87
CA ASP A 109 3.98 -20.33 -11.92
C ASP A 109 5.20 -21.17 -12.31
N GLY A 110 6.40 -20.56 -12.35
CA GLY A 110 7.65 -21.28 -12.56
C GLY A 110 7.99 -22.26 -11.43
N ASN A 111 7.61 -21.96 -10.19
CA ASN A 111 7.80 -22.84 -9.04
C ASN A 111 6.77 -23.98 -8.98
N ALA A 112 5.60 -23.84 -9.62
CA ALA A 112 4.54 -24.85 -9.63
C ALA A 112 4.82 -26.04 -10.58
N HIS A 113 5.80 -25.90 -11.47
CA HIS A 113 6.20 -26.90 -12.47
C HIS A 113 7.58 -27.53 -12.19
N GLY A 114 8.13 -27.34 -10.98
CA GLY A 114 9.45 -27.83 -10.55
C GLY A 114 9.37 -28.92 -9.50
#